data_AF-A0A151WPS4-F1
#
_entry.id   AF-A0A151WPS4-F1
#
_cell.length_a   1.000
_cell.length_b   1.000
_cell.length_c   1.000
_cell.angle_alpha   90.00
_cell.angle_beta   90.00
_cell.angle_gamma   90.00
#
_symmetry.space_group_name_H-M   'P 1'
#
loop_
_entity.id
_entity.type
_entity.pdbx_description
1 polymer ?
#
loop_
_entity_poly.entity_id
_entity_poly.type
_entity_poly.pdbx_seq_one_letter_code
_entity_poly.pdbx_strand_id
1 'polypeptide(L)'
;MSAIIDDKVVAGAKSSNTVKEDPIVALTERVKALYLFRDRYFETHSIDEAIKKNIDVEKEMKDTLSKFDECKGYEIDGSRAKYYYLKGRALNVVDRFIPQAEELLSKAVKLEPKLIEAWNELGECYWKNDDIKQAKNCFVGALQHDKNKASLRNLSMVLRQEQTSSFEERVKNIQQGVEYAKEAVSLDTTDGISWAILGNAYLSSFFTVAQSPSTLRSCMSAYMQAEKDIIARSNPDLFYNKAVALKYQEEYNLALQSFENAMALDPLWETPRNKRDELLQYLKDIQNSINNNGYVKPKRLYQLIRALDIKHLGPYKDGAYTYGGKSIKLELIPLQELILGLNMEKVVFGKVVCWIQDSDCVPFAFCLVDEQKTCIVVTVYNLAKGRGVTVGDSVGIPEPFVIHQKFSYMNNDFDYKSIRVETPIVLVVNGRKLGREQQASANLHTFKKTD
;
A
#
# COMPACT_ATOMS: atom_id res chain seq x y z
N MET A 1 74.42 1.71 -58.88
CA MET A 1 74.63 0.27 -58.58
C MET A 1 74.50 0.14 -57.07
N SER A 2 73.34 -0.31 -56.58
CA SER A 2 73.08 -1.71 -56.13
C SER A 2 73.79 -1.98 -54.80
N ALA A 3 73.20 -2.42 -53.69
CA ALA A 3 71.87 -2.94 -53.40
C ALA A 3 71.77 -3.24 -51.87
N ILE A 4 70.54 -3.19 -51.32
CA ILE A 4 69.91 -4.15 -50.38
C ILE A 4 70.56 -4.26 -48.96
N ILE A 5 69.95 -3.64 -47.93
CA ILE A 5 69.01 -4.20 -46.92
C ILE A 5 69.59 -5.39 -46.14
N ASP A 6 69.72 -5.24 -44.81
CA ASP A 6 69.34 -6.31 -43.90
C ASP A 6 68.75 -5.75 -42.60
N ASP A 7 67.47 -6.06 -42.39
CA ASP A 7 66.65 -5.74 -41.23
C ASP A 7 66.96 -6.74 -40.10
N LYS A 8 67.44 -6.27 -38.95
CA LYS A 8 67.17 -6.94 -37.67
C LYS A 8 66.84 -5.93 -36.58
N VAL A 9 65.53 -5.73 -36.44
CA VAL A 9 64.84 -5.03 -35.36
C VAL A 9 65.16 -5.66 -34.01
N VAL A 10 65.67 -4.86 -33.07
CA VAL A 10 65.67 -5.12 -31.62
C VAL A 10 65.29 -3.83 -30.90
N ALA A 11 64.44 -3.98 -29.86
CA ALA A 11 64.00 -2.98 -28.88
C ALA A 11 63.09 -1.87 -29.45
N GLY A 12 61.93 -1.55 -28.87
CA GLY A 12 61.59 -1.53 -27.45
C GLY A 12 61.31 -0.07 -27.05
N ALA A 13 60.03 0.33 -27.09
CA ALA A 13 59.37 1.47 -26.39
C ALA A 13 58.10 1.85 -27.19
N LYS A 14 56.89 1.58 -26.67
CA LYS A 14 56.01 2.57 -25.99
C LYS A 14 55.87 3.87 -26.81
N SER A 15 54.70 4.39 -27.17
CA SER A 15 53.34 4.24 -26.65
C SER A 15 52.44 5.16 -27.49
N SER A 16 51.25 4.72 -27.90
CA SER A 16 50.12 5.65 -28.01
C SER A 16 49.28 5.48 -26.74
N ASN A 17 49.43 6.45 -25.83
CA ASN A 17 48.66 6.56 -24.60
C ASN A 17 47.17 6.70 -24.92
N THR A 18 46.46 5.58 -25.04
CA THR A 18 45.04 5.54 -24.72
C THR A 18 44.98 5.34 -23.21
N VAL A 19 44.55 6.36 -22.47
CA VAL A 19 44.18 6.19 -21.07
C VAL A 19 43.02 5.19 -21.09
N LYS A 20 43.30 3.91 -20.79
CA LYS A 20 42.26 2.91 -20.57
C LYS A 20 41.47 3.42 -19.36
N GLU A 21 40.20 3.71 -19.58
CA GLU A 21 39.26 4.07 -18.52
C GLU A 21 39.37 3.05 -17.37
N ASP A 22 39.40 3.53 -16.12
CA ASP A 22 39.45 2.67 -14.94
C ASP A 22 38.25 1.71 -14.98
N PRO A 23 38.47 0.37 -15.01
CA PRO A 23 37.38 -0.59 -15.09
C PRO A 23 36.34 -0.46 -13.97
N ILE A 24 36.72 -0.04 -12.77
CA ILE A 24 35.76 0.17 -11.68
C ILE A 24 34.84 1.35 -11.98
N VAL A 25 35.37 2.41 -12.61
CA VAL A 25 34.58 3.56 -13.07
C VAL A 25 33.62 3.11 -14.17
N ALA A 26 34.13 2.42 -15.19
CA ALA A 26 33.30 1.91 -16.29
C ALA A 26 32.18 0.97 -15.80
N LEU A 27 32.49 0.05 -14.88
CA LEU A 27 31.51 -0.85 -14.26
C LEU A 27 30.50 -0.07 -13.39
N THR A 28 30.96 0.95 -12.67
CA THR A 28 30.07 1.81 -11.87
C THR A 28 29.04 2.50 -12.75
N GLU A 29 29.47 3.12 -13.85
CA GLU A 29 28.55 3.77 -14.79
C GLU A 29 27.61 2.77 -15.48
N ARG A 30 28.10 1.57 -15.81
CA ARG A 30 27.25 0.51 -16.37
C ARG A 30 26.14 0.06 -15.40
N VAL A 31 26.47 -0.17 -14.13
CA VAL A 31 25.48 -0.57 -13.12
C VAL A 31 24.51 0.58 -12.82
N LYS A 32 24.97 1.83 -12.81
CA LYS A 32 24.07 3.00 -12.70
C LYS A 32 23.09 3.08 -13.87
N ALA A 33 23.57 2.89 -15.11
CA ALA A 33 22.72 2.89 -16.30
C ALA A 33 21.67 1.77 -16.26
N LEU A 34 22.04 0.58 -15.78
CA LEU A 34 21.11 -0.54 -15.57
C LEU A 34 19.97 -0.19 -14.61
N TYR A 35 20.29 0.41 -13.46
CA TYR A 35 19.25 0.82 -12.51
C TYR A 35 18.42 2.00 -13.03
N LEU A 36 19.02 2.97 -13.72
CA LEU A 36 18.29 4.06 -14.36
C LEU A 36 17.31 3.52 -15.41
N PHE A 37 17.73 2.53 -16.21
CA PHE A 37 16.88 1.85 -17.17
C PHE A 37 15.68 1.18 -16.50
N ARG A 38 15.88 0.44 -15.39
CA ARG A 38 14.80 -0.19 -14.63
C ARG A 38 13.85 0.84 -14.01
N ASP A 39 14.41 1.82 -13.31
CA ASP A 39 13.68 2.78 -12.46
C ASP A 39 12.90 3.79 -13.30
N ARG A 40 13.41 4.10 -14.50
CA ARG A 40 12.83 5.06 -15.44
C ARG A 40 12.39 4.43 -16.76
N TYR A 41 12.07 3.14 -16.73
CA TYR A 41 11.66 2.36 -17.91
C TYR A 41 10.54 3.05 -18.71
N PHE A 42 9.56 3.65 -18.03
CA PHE A 42 8.43 4.34 -18.64
C PHE A 42 8.71 5.78 -19.12
N GLU A 43 9.94 6.30 -18.97
CA GLU A 43 10.35 7.52 -19.68
C GLU A 43 10.69 7.24 -21.15
N THR A 44 11.07 6.00 -21.47
CA THR A 44 11.52 5.60 -22.81
C THR A 44 10.64 4.54 -23.46
N HIS A 45 9.80 3.83 -22.70
CA HIS A 45 8.85 2.83 -23.18
C HIS A 45 7.42 3.25 -22.84
N SER A 46 6.46 2.92 -23.71
CA SER A 46 5.06 3.21 -23.41
C SER A 46 4.52 2.28 -22.32
N ILE A 47 3.42 2.66 -21.68
CA ILE A 47 2.76 1.83 -20.67
C ILE A 47 2.29 0.48 -21.25
N ASP A 48 1.98 0.42 -22.55
CA ASP A 48 1.59 -0.82 -23.24
C ASP A 48 2.73 -1.86 -23.27
N GLU A 49 3.98 -1.42 -23.07
CA GLU A 49 5.15 -2.27 -23.00
C GLU A 49 5.48 -2.74 -21.59
N ALA A 50 4.68 -2.39 -20.57
CA ALA A 50 4.92 -2.78 -19.17
C ALA A 50 5.09 -4.29 -19.00
N ILE A 51 4.37 -5.11 -19.79
CA ILE A 51 4.50 -6.57 -19.78
C ILE A 51 5.91 -7.08 -20.15
N LYS A 52 6.69 -6.29 -20.91
CA LYS A 52 8.05 -6.64 -21.34
C LYS A 52 9.12 -6.18 -20.34
N LYS A 53 8.80 -5.24 -19.44
CA LYS A 53 9.76 -4.59 -18.53
C LYS A 53 10.68 -5.58 -17.81
N ASN A 54 10.12 -6.64 -17.23
CA ASN A 54 10.91 -7.63 -16.49
C ASN A 54 11.90 -8.40 -17.38
N ILE A 55 11.50 -8.71 -18.62
CA ILE A 55 12.35 -9.39 -19.60
C ILE A 55 13.46 -8.45 -20.09
N ASP A 56 13.12 -7.19 -20.37
CA ASP A 56 14.08 -6.20 -20.84
C ASP A 56 15.12 -5.87 -19.77
N VAL A 57 14.69 -5.69 -18.52
CA VAL A 57 15.60 -5.48 -17.37
C VAL A 57 16.51 -6.68 -17.17
N GLU A 58 16.00 -7.91 -17.33
CA GLU A 58 16.83 -9.11 -17.27
C GLU A 58 17.85 -9.20 -18.42
N LYS A 59 17.49 -8.73 -19.61
CA LYS A 59 18.42 -8.65 -20.74
C LYS A 59 19.52 -7.63 -20.47
N GLU A 60 19.16 -6.42 -20.05
CA GLU A 60 20.12 -5.37 -19.68
C GLU A 60 21.03 -5.79 -18.51
N MET A 61 20.50 -6.58 -17.57
CA MET A 61 21.29 -7.22 -16.51
C MET A 61 22.35 -8.15 -17.10
N LYS A 62 21.97 -9.07 -18.01
CA LYS A 62 22.91 -10.01 -18.65
C LYS A 62 23.98 -9.28 -19.46
N ASP A 63 23.58 -8.26 -20.20
CA ASP A 63 24.51 -7.43 -20.98
C ASP A 63 25.48 -6.68 -20.07
N THR A 64 24.98 -6.14 -18.95
CA THR A 64 25.83 -5.53 -17.91
C THR A 64 26.82 -6.52 -17.30
N LEU A 65 26.38 -7.75 -17.02
CA LEU A 65 27.24 -8.80 -16.46
C LEU A 65 28.32 -9.26 -17.42
N SER A 66 28.06 -9.26 -18.74
CA SER A 66 29.09 -9.57 -19.75
C SER A 66 30.30 -8.63 -19.67
N LYS A 67 30.08 -7.36 -19.27
CA LYS A 67 31.15 -6.39 -19.08
C LYS A 67 32.05 -6.72 -17.89
N PHE A 68 31.52 -7.39 -16.86
CA PHE A 68 32.33 -7.88 -15.76
C PHE A 68 33.24 -9.05 -16.19
N ASP A 69 32.84 -9.82 -17.20
CA ASP A 69 33.68 -10.90 -17.75
C ASP A 69 34.88 -10.35 -18.52
N GLU A 70 34.71 -9.23 -19.23
CA GLU A 70 35.81 -8.51 -19.90
C GLU A 70 36.81 -7.90 -18.91
N CYS A 71 36.36 -7.59 -17.69
CA CYS A 71 37.19 -7.03 -16.60
C CYS A 71 37.72 -8.10 -15.62
N LYS A 72 37.68 -9.39 -15.98
CA LYS A 72 38.24 -10.48 -15.17
C LYS A 72 39.72 -10.23 -14.86
N GLY A 73 40.09 -10.35 -13.58
CA GLY A 73 41.45 -10.08 -13.08
C GLY A 73 41.59 -8.81 -12.24
N TYR A 74 40.69 -7.83 -12.39
CA TYR A 74 40.66 -6.63 -11.53
C TYR A 74 40.16 -6.90 -10.11
N GLU A 75 39.74 -8.13 -9.80
CA GLU A 75 39.41 -8.59 -8.44
C GLU A 75 40.60 -8.53 -7.46
N ILE A 76 41.81 -8.22 -7.95
CA ILE A 76 43.08 -8.32 -7.21
C ILE A 76 43.65 -6.92 -6.87
N ASP A 77 43.22 -5.85 -7.55
CA ASP A 77 43.77 -4.49 -7.41
C ASP A 77 42.91 -3.59 -6.50
N GLY A 78 43.17 -3.57 -5.19
CA GLY A 78 42.77 -2.51 -4.22
C GLY A 78 41.27 -2.17 -4.05
N SER A 79 40.41 -2.60 -4.96
CA SER A 79 39.01 -2.19 -5.19
C SER A 79 38.09 -3.40 -5.25
N ARG A 80 38.55 -4.53 -4.70
CA ARG A 80 37.86 -5.83 -4.72
C ARG A 80 36.47 -5.76 -4.08
N ALA A 81 36.34 -5.01 -2.98
CA ALA A 81 35.05 -4.78 -2.33
C ALA A 81 34.06 -4.09 -3.27
N LYS A 82 34.48 -3.01 -3.94
CA LYS A 82 33.66 -2.28 -4.92
C LYS A 82 33.29 -3.15 -6.11
N TYR A 83 34.21 -3.97 -6.64
CA TYR A 83 33.92 -4.91 -7.71
C TYR A 83 32.81 -5.90 -7.32
N TYR A 84 32.95 -6.57 -6.16
CA TYR A 84 31.94 -7.51 -5.68
C TYR A 84 30.60 -6.85 -5.39
N TYR A 85 30.62 -5.64 -4.82
CA TYR A 85 29.42 -4.83 -4.65
C TYR A 85 28.73 -4.56 -5.98
N LEU A 86 29.43 -4.03 -6.98
CA LEU A 86 28.84 -3.68 -8.28
C LEU A 86 28.28 -4.91 -8.99
N LYS A 87 29.00 -6.04 -8.97
CA LYS A 87 28.53 -7.28 -9.59
C LYS A 87 27.32 -7.87 -8.89
N GLY A 88 27.35 -7.89 -7.56
CA GLY A 88 26.23 -8.34 -6.73
C GLY A 88 25.00 -7.45 -6.92
N ARG A 89 25.19 -6.13 -6.96
CA ARG A 89 24.16 -5.14 -7.27
C ARG A 89 23.55 -5.33 -8.65
N ALA A 90 24.37 -5.57 -9.68
CA ALA A 90 23.86 -5.87 -11.02
C ALA A 90 22.95 -7.11 -11.02
N LEU A 91 23.34 -8.18 -10.32
CA LEU A 91 22.49 -9.36 -10.15
C LEU A 91 21.22 -9.06 -9.34
N ASN A 92 21.28 -8.12 -8.39
CA ASN A 92 20.15 -7.74 -7.54
C ASN A 92 19.16 -6.77 -8.22
N VAL A 93 19.28 -6.48 -9.52
CA VAL A 93 18.37 -5.52 -10.19
C VAL A 93 16.95 -6.06 -10.36
N VAL A 94 16.79 -7.38 -10.49
CA VAL A 94 15.50 -8.09 -10.70
C VAL A 94 14.82 -8.44 -9.37
N ASP A 95 13.49 -8.60 -9.36
CA ASP A 95 12.72 -8.85 -8.12
C ASP A 95 12.98 -10.23 -7.49
N ARG A 96 13.34 -11.23 -8.30
CA ARG A 96 13.63 -12.58 -7.81
C ARG A 96 14.96 -12.63 -7.04
N PHE A 97 15.02 -13.49 -6.02
CA PHE A 97 16.26 -13.78 -5.31
C PHE A 97 17.28 -14.52 -6.20
N ILE A 98 18.53 -14.06 -6.18
CA ILE A 98 19.66 -14.68 -6.87
C ILE A 98 20.76 -14.97 -5.83
N PRO A 99 21.03 -16.25 -5.48
CA PRO A 99 22.00 -16.62 -4.44
C PRO A 99 23.42 -16.07 -4.68
N GLN A 100 23.82 -15.96 -5.94
CA GLN A 100 25.13 -15.40 -6.28
C GLN A 100 25.26 -13.92 -5.91
N ALA A 101 24.16 -13.15 -5.93
CA ALA A 101 24.16 -11.76 -5.49
C ALA A 101 24.50 -11.68 -4.00
N GLU A 102 23.86 -12.51 -3.17
CA GLU A 102 24.12 -12.60 -1.73
C GLU A 102 25.59 -12.94 -1.44
N GLU A 103 26.16 -13.93 -2.13
CA GLU A 103 27.54 -14.35 -1.94
C GLU A 103 28.54 -13.21 -2.22
N LEU A 104 28.34 -12.50 -3.34
CA LEU A 104 29.19 -11.39 -3.75
C LEU A 104 29.05 -10.19 -2.81
N LEU A 105 27.83 -9.81 -2.46
CA LEU A 105 27.55 -8.70 -1.54
C LEU A 105 28.10 -8.99 -0.14
N SER A 106 27.98 -10.23 0.33
CA SER A 106 28.59 -10.70 1.59
C SER A 106 30.12 -10.58 1.57
N LYS A 107 30.78 -10.86 0.44
CA LYS A 107 32.22 -10.62 0.29
C LYS A 107 32.55 -9.13 0.31
N ALA A 108 31.73 -8.29 -0.34
CA ALA A 108 31.95 -6.84 -0.38
C ALA A 108 31.92 -6.23 1.02
N VAL A 109 30.90 -6.51 1.83
CA VAL A 109 30.79 -5.97 3.20
C VAL A 109 31.88 -6.50 4.15
N LYS A 110 32.39 -7.73 3.92
CA LYS A 110 33.50 -8.28 4.70
C LYS A 110 34.83 -7.61 4.39
N LEU A 111 35.07 -7.28 3.11
CA LEU A 111 36.29 -6.62 2.67
C LEU A 111 36.30 -5.14 3.04
N GLU A 112 35.15 -4.47 2.93
CA GLU A 112 34.99 -3.06 3.24
C GLU A 112 33.70 -2.83 4.05
N PRO A 113 33.74 -2.98 5.39
CA PRO A 113 32.56 -2.81 6.24
C PRO A 113 31.92 -1.42 6.15
N LYS A 114 32.70 -0.38 5.81
CA LYS A 114 32.20 0.99 5.66
C LYS A 114 31.46 1.25 4.34
N LEU A 115 31.41 0.27 3.42
CA LEU A 115 30.71 0.40 2.15
C LEU A 115 29.20 0.21 2.33
N ILE A 116 28.52 1.31 2.66
CA ILE A 116 27.10 1.35 3.04
C ILE A 116 26.18 0.83 1.93
N GLU A 117 26.48 1.14 0.68
CA GLU A 117 25.68 0.68 -0.45
C GLU A 117 25.71 -0.85 -0.58
N ALA A 118 26.83 -1.49 -0.20
CA ALA A 118 26.91 -2.95 -0.19
C ALA A 118 26.05 -3.57 0.92
N TRP A 119 25.98 -2.94 2.10
CA TRP A 119 25.06 -3.36 3.16
C TRP A 119 23.60 -3.21 2.75
N ASN A 120 23.25 -2.11 2.09
CA ASN A 120 21.89 -1.88 1.61
C ASN A 120 21.49 -2.92 0.55
N GLU A 121 22.34 -3.15 -0.46
CA GLU A 121 22.06 -4.17 -1.48
C GLU A 121 22.01 -5.59 -0.89
N LEU A 122 22.87 -5.92 0.08
CA LEU A 122 22.82 -7.20 0.79
C LEU A 122 21.51 -7.36 1.57
N GLY A 123 21.07 -6.31 2.25
CA GLY A 123 19.79 -6.30 2.96
C GLY A 123 18.60 -6.48 2.02
N GLU A 124 18.61 -5.84 0.85
CA GLU A 124 17.60 -6.04 -0.19
C GLU A 124 17.63 -7.47 -0.75
N CYS A 125 18.81 -8.08 -0.84
CA CYS A 125 18.95 -9.49 -1.25
C CYS A 125 18.28 -10.43 -0.23
N TYR A 126 18.54 -10.22 1.07
CA TYR A 126 17.86 -10.97 2.15
C TYR A 126 16.36 -10.72 2.18
N TRP A 127 15.92 -9.49 1.90
CA TRP A 127 14.50 -9.16 1.78
C TRP A 127 13.82 -9.98 0.68
N LYS A 128 14.44 -10.09 -0.50
CA LYS A 128 13.93 -10.93 -1.61
C LYS A 128 13.94 -12.43 -1.29
N ASN A 129 14.79 -12.86 -0.38
CA ASN A 129 14.83 -14.23 0.14
C ASN A 129 13.87 -14.45 1.33
N ASP A 130 13.03 -13.47 1.67
CA ASP A 130 12.14 -13.45 2.83
C ASP A 130 12.85 -13.61 4.20
N ASP A 131 14.18 -13.41 4.25
CA ASP A 131 14.95 -13.38 5.50
C ASP A 131 14.92 -11.97 6.10
N ILE A 132 13.77 -11.64 6.68
CA ILE A 132 13.49 -10.33 7.29
C ILE A 132 14.51 -9.99 8.39
N LYS A 133 15.00 -11.00 9.12
CA LYS A 133 15.96 -10.80 10.22
C LYS A 133 17.33 -10.37 9.69
N GLN A 134 17.85 -11.07 8.68
CA GLN A 134 19.14 -10.70 8.09
C GLN A 134 19.06 -9.39 7.31
N ALA A 135 17.93 -9.13 6.64
CA ALA A 135 17.67 -7.84 6.01
C ALA A 135 17.77 -6.69 7.03
N LYS A 136 17.08 -6.82 8.17
CA LYS A 136 17.14 -5.86 9.29
C LYS A 136 18.58 -5.63 9.76
N ASN A 137 19.32 -6.70 10.01
CA ASN A 137 20.70 -6.63 10.49
C ASN A 137 21.60 -5.86 9.51
N CYS A 138 21.43 -6.07 8.21
CA CYS A 138 22.19 -5.37 7.19
C CYS A 138 21.91 -3.86 7.19
N PHE A 139 20.64 -3.46 7.23
CA PHE A 139 20.30 -2.03 7.25
C PHE A 139 20.68 -1.33 8.57
N VAL A 140 20.60 -2.02 9.70
CA VAL A 140 21.13 -1.51 10.98
C VAL A 140 22.64 -1.35 10.90
N GLY A 141 23.36 -2.35 10.35
CA GLY A 141 24.81 -2.29 10.16
C GLY A 141 25.24 -1.13 9.26
N ALA A 142 24.49 -0.87 8.18
CA ALA A 142 24.71 0.28 7.31
C ALA A 142 24.64 1.62 8.08
N LEU A 143 23.61 1.79 8.93
CA LEU A 143 23.42 3.01 9.73
C LEU A 143 24.43 3.18 10.86
N GLN A 144 25.14 2.13 11.29
CA GLN A 144 26.26 2.26 12.23
C GLN A 144 27.46 2.97 11.59
N HIS A 145 27.58 2.94 10.27
CA HIS A 145 28.69 3.57 9.54
C HIS A 145 28.38 4.99 9.09
N ASP A 146 27.24 5.20 8.43
CA ASP A 146 26.73 6.56 8.13
C ASP A 146 25.22 6.54 7.90
N LYS A 147 24.59 7.66 8.24
CA LYS A 147 23.15 7.84 8.07
C LYS A 147 22.82 8.07 6.60
N ASN A 148 21.92 7.26 6.05
CA ASN A 148 21.54 7.37 4.64
C ASN A 148 20.05 7.00 4.42
N LYS A 149 19.44 7.59 3.39
CA LYS A 149 18.02 7.40 3.08
C LYS A 149 17.64 5.98 2.68
N ALA A 150 18.54 5.21 2.06
CA ALA A 150 18.23 3.84 1.63
C ALA A 150 18.04 2.90 2.83
N SER A 151 18.97 2.90 3.78
CA SER A 151 18.85 2.08 4.98
C SER A 151 17.62 2.46 5.81
N LEU A 152 17.32 3.76 5.94
CA LEU A 152 16.14 4.24 6.69
C LEU A 152 14.82 3.79 6.03
N ARG A 153 14.69 3.94 4.71
CA ARG A 153 13.54 3.44 3.94
C ARG A 153 13.36 1.93 4.15
N ASN A 154 14.44 1.18 3.98
CA ASN A 154 14.39 -0.28 4.04
C ASN A 154 14.13 -0.80 5.47
N LEU A 155 14.65 -0.13 6.52
CA LEU A 155 14.27 -0.43 7.90
C LEU A 155 12.79 -0.15 8.17
N SER A 156 12.26 0.95 7.63
CA SER A 156 10.83 1.22 7.72
C SER A 156 10.00 0.10 7.10
N MET A 157 10.42 -0.44 5.95
CA MET A 157 9.73 -1.58 5.31
C MET A 157 9.83 -2.85 6.16
N VAL A 158 11.04 -3.20 6.59
CA VAL A 158 11.33 -4.42 7.35
C VAL A 158 10.56 -4.47 8.67
N LEU A 159 10.55 -3.38 9.43
CA LEU A 159 9.84 -3.36 10.71
C LEU A 159 8.33 -3.56 10.57
N ARG A 160 7.74 -3.15 9.44
CA ARG A 160 6.29 -3.35 9.20
C ARG A 160 5.94 -4.78 8.85
N GLN A 161 6.88 -5.57 8.35
CA GLN A 161 6.69 -6.97 7.97
C GLN A 161 7.31 -7.97 8.95
N GLU A 162 8.07 -7.50 9.95
CA GLU A 162 8.68 -8.36 10.96
C GLU A 162 7.60 -9.11 11.75
N GLN A 163 7.71 -10.44 11.76
CA GLN A 163 6.89 -11.29 12.61
C GLN A 163 7.26 -11.04 14.07
N THR A 164 6.26 -10.73 14.88
CA THR A 164 6.42 -10.35 16.29
C THR A 164 5.67 -11.31 17.19
N SER A 165 6.16 -11.49 18.42
CA SER A 165 5.56 -12.47 19.35
C SER A 165 4.34 -11.89 20.07
N SER A 166 4.16 -10.57 20.02
CA SER A 166 3.08 -9.84 20.71
C SER A 166 2.58 -8.67 19.87
N PHE A 167 1.33 -8.26 20.12
CA PHE A 167 0.75 -7.09 19.47
C PHE A 167 1.46 -5.80 19.89
N GLU A 168 1.90 -5.69 21.13
CA GLU A 168 2.66 -4.53 21.63
C GLU A 168 3.99 -4.35 20.90
N GLU A 169 4.70 -5.45 20.62
CA GLU A 169 5.93 -5.43 19.83
C GLU A 169 5.65 -5.02 18.38
N ARG A 170 4.57 -5.54 17.77
CA ARG A 170 4.11 -5.08 16.45
C ARG A 170 3.87 -3.58 16.42
N VAL A 171 3.14 -3.04 17.40
CA VAL A 171 2.86 -1.60 17.51
C VAL A 171 4.15 -0.78 17.60
N LYS A 172 5.11 -1.21 18.44
CA LYS A 172 6.42 -0.55 18.55
C LYS A 172 7.18 -0.56 17.23
N ASN A 173 7.21 -1.69 16.54
CA ASN A 173 7.84 -1.82 15.23
C ASN A 173 7.21 -0.88 14.20
N ILE A 174 5.88 -0.80 14.14
CA ILE A 174 5.19 0.12 13.23
C ILE A 174 5.52 1.59 13.56
N GLN A 175 5.50 1.98 14.84
CA GLN A 175 5.85 3.34 15.26
C GLN A 175 7.29 3.69 14.89
N GLN A 176 8.25 2.80 15.17
CA GLN A 176 9.64 2.99 14.80
C GLN A 176 9.81 3.06 13.28
N GLY A 177 9.06 2.25 12.52
CA GLY A 177 9.05 2.30 11.05
C GLY A 177 8.56 3.64 10.50
N VAL A 178 7.56 4.27 11.14
CA VAL A 178 7.12 5.64 10.78
C VAL A 178 8.23 6.65 11.01
N GLU A 179 8.95 6.56 12.13
CA GLU A 179 10.05 7.49 12.42
C GLU A 179 11.20 7.36 11.42
N TYR A 180 11.62 6.14 11.07
CA TYR A 180 12.63 5.95 10.03
C TYR A 180 12.19 6.47 8.65
N ALA A 181 10.92 6.32 8.29
CA ALA A 181 10.42 6.86 7.03
C ALA A 181 10.41 8.40 7.01
N LYS A 182 10.00 9.05 8.11
CA LYS A 182 10.08 10.51 8.25
C LYS A 182 11.52 10.99 8.15
N GLU A 183 12.43 10.27 8.79
CA GLU A 183 13.85 10.60 8.75
C GLU A 183 14.43 10.47 7.34
N ALA A 184 14.06 9.41 6.60
CA ALA A 184 14.46 9.26 5.19
C ALA A 184 14.00 10.45 4.33
N VAL A 185 12.73 10.88 4.49
CA VAL A 185 12.20 12.08 3.83
C VAL A 185 12.95 13.35 4.24
N SER A 186 13.35 13.47 5.51
CA SER A 186 14.10 14.65 5.99
C SER A 186 15.49 14.78 5.37
N LEU A 187 16.11 13.66 4.97
CA LEU A 187 17.41 13.67 4.27
C LEU A 187 17.28 14.13 2.82
N ASP A 188 16.12 13.89 2.18
CA ASP A 188 15.84 14.30 0.82
C ASP A 188 14.33 14.44 0.59
N THR A 189 13.83 15.66 0.70
CA THR A 189 12.39 15.96 0.54
C THR A 189 11.89 15.80 -0.90
N THR A 190 12.80 15.62 -1.86
CA THR A 190 12.49 15.40 -3.28
C THR A 190 12.42 13.92 -3.67
N ASP A 191 12.90 13.02 -2.81
CA ASP A 191 12.87 11.57 -3.05
C ASP A 191 11.45 11.01 -2.90
N GLY A 192 10.79 10.78 -4.03
CA GLY A 192 9.43 10.23 -4.05
C GLY A 192 9.33 8.84 -3.43
N ILE A 193 10.40 8.03 -3.51
CA ILE A 193 10.43 6.70 -2.88
C ILE A 193 10.33 6.85 -1.36
N SER A 194 11.07 7.78 -0.75
CA SER A 194 10.96 8.06 0.69
C SER A 194 9.54 8.47 1.09
N TRP A 195 8.88 9.30 0.27
CA TRP A 195 7.47 9.67 0.48
C TRP A 195 6.51 8.50 0.34
N ALA A 196 6.70 7.61 -0.63
CA ALA A 196 5.90 6.40 -0.80
C ALA A 196 6.04 5.47 0.41
N ILE A 197 7.27 5.28 0.91
CA ILE A 197 7.54 4.48 2.11
C ILE A 197 6.91 5.11 3.36
N LEU A 198 6.92 6.45 3.48
CA LEU A 198 6.24 7.15 4.56
C LEU A 198 4.72 6.99 4.49
N GLY A 199 4.14 7.05 3.30
CA GLY A 199 2.72 6.73 3.08
C GLY A 199 2.39 5.32 3.55
N ASN A 200 3.18 4.32 3.14
CA ASN A 200 3.01 2.93 3.57
C ASN A 200 3.14 2.78 5.10
N ALA A 201 4.05 3.53 5.72
CA ALA A 201 4.23 3.51 7.18
C ALA A 201 3.03 4.11 7.92
N TYR A 202 2.49 5.24 7.44
CA TYR A 202 1.25 5.79 7.98
C TYR A 202 0.06 4.86 7.76
N LEU A 203 -0.02 4.18 6.61
CA LEU A 203 -1.07 3.20 6.34
C LEU A 203 -1.04 2.04 7.33
N SER A 204 0.14 1.45 7.55
CA SER A 204 0.29 0.38 8.56
C SER A 204 0.02 0.89 9.98
N SER A 205 0.43 2.12 10.31
CA SER A 205 0.12 2.76 11.59
C SER A 205 -1.37 2.97 11.79
N PHE A 206 -2.10 3.34 10.74
CA PHE A 206 -3.54 3.53 10.78
C PHE A 206 -4.27 2.23 11.12
N PHE A 207 -3.92 1.12 10.45
CA PHE A 207 -4.58 -0.16 10.66
C PHE A 207 -4.12 -0.92 11.91
N THR A 208 -2.87 -0.70 12.37
CA THR A 208 -2.31 -1.49 13.49
C THR A 208 -2.35 -0.73 14.81
N VAL A 209 -2.03 0.56 14.82
CA VAL A 209 -1.85 1.33 16.08
C VAL A 209 -3.16 1.98 16.49
N ALA A 210 -3.68 2.86 15.64
CA ALA A 210 -4.92 3.56 15.88
C ALA A 210 -5.43 4.14 14.56
N GLN A 211 -6.71 3.94 14.28
CA GLN A 211 -7.39 4.47 13.10
C GLN A 211 -7.72 5.95 13.26
N SER A 212 -6.70 6.77 13.47
CA SER A 212 -6.85 8.22 13.57
C SER A 212 -7.06 8.83 12.18
N PRO A 213 -8.09 9.68 11.97
CA PRO A 213 -8.25 10.45 10.74
C PRO A 213 -7.04 11.32 10.40
N SER A 214 -6.26 11.78 11.39
CA SER A 214 -5.03 12.54 11.14
C SER A 214 -3.97 11.69 10.45
N THR A 215 -3.79 10.44 10.88
CA THR A 215 -2.80 9.52 10.30
C THR A 215 -3.15 9.19 8.86
N LEU A 216 -4.43 8.96 8.57
CA LEU A 216 -4.88 8.69 7.20
C LEU A 216 -4.72 9.90 6.28
N ARG A 217 -4.96 11.13 6.78
CA ARG A 217 -4.64 12.35 6.03
C ARG A 217 -3.14 12.47 5.74
N SER A 218 -2.28 12.18 6.71
CA SER A 218 -0.82 12.15 6.51
C SER A 218 -0.40 11.08 5.50
N CYS A 219 -1.03 9.90 5.53
CA CYS A 219 -0.82 8.84 4.53
C CYS A 219 -1.11 9.35 3.11
N MET A 220 -2.29 9.93 2.88
CA MET A 220 -2.70 10.42 1.57
C MET A 220 -1.83 11.59 1.09
N SER A 221 -1.43 12.48 2.00
CA SER A 221 -0.50 13.57 1.68
C SER A 221 0.88 13.04 1.26
N ALA A 222 1.36 11.97 1.88
CA ALA A 222 2.64 11.37 1.52
C ALA A 222 2.60 10.70 0.13
N TYR A 223 1.53 9.97 -0.20
CA TYR A 223 1.35 9.41 -1.55
C TYR A 223 1.24 10.51 -2.62
N MET A 224 0.47 11.57 -2.37
CA MET A 224 0.39 12.71 -3.29
C MET A 224 1.76 13.36 -3.55
N GLN A 225 2.63 13.42 -2.53
CA GLN A 225 3.98 13.94 -2.70
C GLN A 225 4.89 12.95 -3.46
N ALA A 226 4.74 11.65 -3.22
CA ALA A 226 5.46 10.61 -3.96
C ALA A 226 5.16 10.64 -5.46
N GLU A 227 3.90 10.85 -5.85
CA GLU A 227 3.45 10.88 -7.25
C GLU A 227 4.10 12.00 -8.11
N LYS A 228 4.70 13.00 -7.47
CA LYS A 228 5.43 14.07 -8.18
C LYS A 228 6.78 13.61 -8.74
N ASP A 229 7.35 12.55 -8.16
CA ASP A 229 8.60 11.96 -8.61
C ASP A 229 8.35 10.89 -9.68
N ILE A 230 9.19 10.89 -10.73
CA ILE A 230 9.06 9.97 -11.85
C ILE A 230 9.27 8.52 -11.43
N ILE A 231 10.22 8.25 -10.53
CA ILE A 231 10.53 6.88 -10.14
C ILE A 231 9.40 6.32 -9.27
N ALA A 232 8.96 7.08 -8.28
CA ALA A 232 7.87 6.66 -7.40
C ALA A 232 6.54 6.48 -8.14
N ARG A 233 6.16 7.39 -9.04
CA ARG A 233 4.93 7.25 -9.86
C ARG A 233 5.02 6.16 -10.92
N SER A 234 6.18 5.55 -11.12
CA SER A 234 6.39 4.37 -11.97
C SER A 234 6.40 3.06 -11.18
N ASN A 235 6.16 3.10 -9.86
CA ASN A 235 6.06 1.93 -9.02
C ASN A 235 4.58 1.51 -8.83
N PRO A 236 4.18 0.28 -9.22
CA PRO A 236 2.80 -0.21 -9.05
C PRO A 236 2.36 -0.28 -7.58
N ASP A 237 3.27 -0.57 -6.64
CA ASP A 237 2.96 -0.73 -5.21
C ASP A 237 2.39 0.56 -4.60
N LEU A 238 2.85 1.72 -5.08
CA LEU A 238 2.37 3.03 -4.63
C LEU A 238 0.86 3.16 -4.88
N PHE A 239 0.41 2.84 -6.10
CA PHE A 239 -0.98 2.97 -6.47
C PHE A 239 -1.86 1.90 -5.84
N TYR A 240 -1.35 0.68 -5.69
CA TYR A 240 -2.06 -0.37 -4.97
C TYR A 240 -2.31 0.02 -3.50
N ASN A 241 -1.29 0.45 -2.77
CA ASN A 241 -1.44 0.85 -1.37
C ASN A 241 -2.30 2.11 -1.21
N LYS A 242 -2.22 3.05 -2.17
CA LYS A 242 -3.12 4.21 -2.25
C LYS A 242 -4.57 3.76 -2.48
N ALA A 243 -4.81 2.80 -3.37
CA ALA A 243 -6.15 2.27 -3.64
C ALA A 243 -6.79 1.64 -2.40
N VAL A 244 -6.01 0.89 -1.61
CA VAL A 244 -6.44 0.31 -0.33
C VAL A 244 -6.87 1.41 0.66
N ALA A 245 -6.08 2.48 0.78
CA ALA A 245 -6.43 3.63 1.63
C ALA A 245 -7.71 4.33 1.15
N LEU A 246 -7.83 4.57 -0.15
CA LEU A 246 -9.02 5.20 -0.76
C LEU A 246 -10.28 4.34 -0.61
N LYS A 247 -10.17 3.02 -0.77
CA LYS A 247 -11.27 2.07 -0.52
C LYS A 247 -11.78 2.22 0.92
N TYR A 248 -10.87 2.25 1.90
CA TYR A 248 -11.24 2.43 3.30
C TYR A 248 -11.95 3.78 3.55
N GLN A 249 -11.54 4.85 2.85
CA GLN A 249 -12.18 6.17 2.92
C GLN A 249 -13.51 6.25 2.17
N GLU A 250 -13.93 5.18 1.48
CA GLU A 250 -15.07 5.15 0.55
C GLU A 250 -14.92 6.11 -0.63
N GLU A 251 -13.68 6.46 -1.00
CA GLU A 251 -13.35 7.20 -2.22
C GLU A 251 -13.25 6.21 -3.40
N TYR A 252 -14.35 5.49 -3.66
CA TYR A 252 -14.34 4.28 -4.48
C TYR A 252 -13.91 4.50 -5.94
N ASN A 253 -14.31 5.61 -6.55
CA ASN A 253 -13.88 5.94 -7.92
C ASN A 253 -12.35 6.09 -7.99
N LEU A 254 -11.76 6.83 -7.04
CA LEU A 254 -10.31 7.02 -6.98
C LEU A 254 -9.59 5.72 -6.62
N ALA A 255 -10.19 4.87 -5.80
CA ALA A 255 -9.65 3.54 -5.49
C ALA A 255 -9.58 2.65 -6.75
N LEU A 256 -10.67 2.58 -7.52
CA LEU A 256 -10.71 1.85 -8.79
C LEU A 256 -9.67 2.37 -9.79
N GLN A 257 -9.54 3.69 -9.95
CA GLN A 257 -8.51 4.30 -10.80
C GLN A 257 -7.09 3.98 -10.33
N SER A 258 -6.87 3.95 -9.01
CA SER A 258 -5.55 3.62 -8.44
C SER A 258 -5.21 2.14 -8.66
N PHE A 259 -6.18 1.22 -8.57
CA PHE A 259 -5.94 -0.17 -8.96
C PHE A 259 -5.61 -0.30 -10.46
N GLU A 260 -6.32 0.41 -11.33
CA GLU A 260 -6.02 0.42 -12.78
C GLU A 260 -4.59 0.95 -13.07
N ASN A 261 -4.14 1.99 -12.37
CA ASN A 261 -2.77 2.47 -12.49
C ASN A 261 -1.74 1.41 -12.07
N ALA A 262 -1.99 0.68 -10.98
CA ALA A 262 -1.11 -0.41 -10.54
C ALA A 262 -1.06 -1.53 -11.58
N MET A 263 -2.21 -1.92 -12.15
CA MET A 263 -2.30 -2.93 -13.21
C MET A 263 -1.58 -2.50 -14.49
N ALA A 264 -1.70 -1.23 -14.87
CA ALA A 264 -1.03 -0.71 -16.06
C ALA A 264 0.49 -0.73 -15.92
N LEU A 265 1.00 -0.47 -14.71
CA LEU A 265 2.44 -0.47 -14.41
C LEU A 265 3.04 -1.87 -14.25
N ASP A 266 2.26 -2.86 -13.80
CA ASP A 266 2.66 -4.27 -13.71
C ASP A 266 1.50 -5.19 -14.13
N PRO A 267 1.31 -5.45 -15.44
CA PRO A 267 0.20 -6.25 -15.95
C PRO A 267 0.22 -7.72 -15.54
N LEU A 268 1.37 -8.21 -15.04
CA LEU A 268 1.54 -9.60 -14.58
C LEU A 268 1.17 -9.75 -13.09
N TRP A 269 1.01 -8.64 -12.37
CA TRP A 269 0.55 -8.66 -10.99
C TRP A 269 -0.98 -8.72 -10.94
N GLU A 270 -1.53 -9.88 -10.59
CA GLU A 270 -2.98 -10.11 -10.61
C GLU A 270 -3.72 -9.50 -9.41
N THR A 271 -3.05 -9.27 -8.27
CA THR A 271 -3.69 -8.80 -7.03
C THR A 271 -4.46 -7.48 -7.21
N PRO A 272 -3.93 -6.44 -7.89
CA PRO A 272 -4.70 -5.22 -8.16
C PRO A 272 -5.94 -5.46 -9.03
N ARG A 273 -5.85 -6.34 -10.04
CA ARG A 273 -6.98 -6.73 -10.90
C ARG A 273 -8.09 -7.38 -10.07
N ASN A 274 -7.71 -8.38 -9.26
CA ASN A 274 -8.64 -9.07 -8.37
C ASN A 274 -9.31 -8.09 -7.40
N LYS A 275 -8.54 -7.19 -6.76
CA LYS A 275 -9.07 -6.20 -5.82
C LYS A 275 -9.99 -5.18 -6.47
N ARG A 276 -9.69 -4.73 -7.69
CA ARG A 276 -10.59 -3.89 -8.49
C ARG A 276 -11.90 -4.62 -8.80
N ASP A 277 -11.83 -5.88 -9.25
CA ASP A 277 -13.03 -6.66 -9.59
C ASP A 277 -13.90 -6.94 -8.38
N GLU A 278 -13.30 -7.30 -7.25
CA GLU A 278 -13.97 -7.44 -5.97
C GLU A 278 -14.69 -6.14 -5.56
N LEU A 279 -14.00 -4.99 -5.65
CA LEU A 279 -14.60 -3.70 -5.35
C LEU A 279 -15.74 -3.35 -6.32
N LEU A 280 -15.56 -3.58 -7.62
CA LEU A 280 -16.60 -3.33 -8.61
C LEU A 280 -17.84 -4.20 -8.35
N GLN A 281 -17.66 -5.47 -8.02
CA GLN A 281 -18.76 -6.37 -7.68
C GLN A 281 -19.48 -5.91 -6.40
N TYR A 282 -18.73 -5.54 -5.36
CA TYR A 282 -19.27 -4.99 -4.12
C TYR A 282 -20.15 -3.75 -4.36
N LEU A 283 -19.69 -2.82 -5.20
CA LEU A 283 -20.45 -1.60 -5.54
C LEU A 283 -21.73 -1.91 -6.34
N LYS A 284 -21.67 -2.88 -7.26
CA LYS A 284 -22.86 -3.37 -7.98
C LYS A 284 -23.87 -3.97 -7.01
N ASP A 285 -23.40 -4.78 -6.06
CA ASP A 285 -24.25 -5.41 -5.06
C ASP A 285 -24.91 -4.36 -4.15
N ILE A 286 -24.19 -3.29 -3.78
CA ILE A 286 -24.77 -2.14 -3.08
C ILE A 286 -25.88 -1.49 -3.90
N GLN A 287 -25.57 -1.02 -5.12
CA GLN A 287 -26.51 -0.29 -5.96
C GLN A 287 -27.78 -1.12 -6.20
N ASN A 288 -27.60 -2.40 -6.53
CA ASN A 288 -28.70 -3.31 -6.79
C ASN A 288 -29.52 -3.59 -5.52
N SER A 289 -28.87 -3.75 -4.36
CA SER A 289 -29.56 -3.96 -3.09
C SER A 289 -30.38 -2.74 -2.68
N ILE A 290 -29.89 -1.52 -2.92
CA ILE A 290 -30.65 -0.29 -2.68
C ILE A 290 -31.86 -0.23 -3.61
N ASN A 291 -31.65 -0.40 -4.92
CA ASN A 291 -32.70 -0.33 -5.94
C ASN A 291 -33.83 -1.36 -5.72
N ASN A 292 -33.50 -2.51 -5.12
CA ASN A 292 -34.44 -3.62 -4.91
C ASN A 292 -34.86 -3.81 -3.45
N ASN A 293 -34.61 -2.83 -2.55
CA ASN A 293 -34.91 -2.94 -1.11
C ASN A 293 -34.38 -4.23 -0.45
N GLY A 294 -33.12 -4.57 -0.74
CA GLY A 294 -32.46 -5.79 -0.29
C GLY A 294 -33.07 -7.07 -0.84
N TYR A 295 -33.74 -6.99 -1.99
CA TYR A 295 -34.49 -8.10 -2.62
C TYR A 295 -35.61 -8.68 -1.73
N VAL A 296 -36.08 -7.91 -0.75
CA VAL A 296 -37.18 -8.33 0.13
C VAL A 296 -38.52 -8.19 -0.60
N LYS A 297 -39.30 -9.28 -0.65
CA LYS A 297 -40.63 -9.27 -1.27
C LYS A 297 -41.53 -8.17 -0.66
N PRO A 298 -42.35 -7.44 -1.45
CA PRO A 298 -43.14 -6.29 -0.96
C PRO A 298 -43.99 -6.57 0.28
N LYS A 299 -44.66 -7.73 0.36
CA LYS A 299 -45.45 -8.13 1.54
C LYS A 299 -44.60 -8.27 2.80
N ARG A 300 -43.40 -8.86 2.68
CA ARG A 300 -42.47 -9.02 3.80
C ARG A 300 -41.88 -7.66 4.20
N LEU A 301 -41.52 -6.82 3.23
CA LEU A 301 -41.02 -5.47 3.49
C LEU A 301 -42.05 -4.65 4.29
N TYR A 302 -43.32 -4.68 3.88
CA TYR A 302 -44.40 -4.03 4.62
C TYR A 302 -44.54 -4.55 6.06
N GLN A 303 -44.42 -5.85 6.28
CA GLN A 303 -44.44 -6.44 7.63
C GLN A 303 -43.25 -5.97 8.47
N LEU A 304 -42.05 -5.90 7.89
CA LEU A 304 -40.86 -5.42 8.59
C LEU A 304 -41.05 -3.96 9.03
N ILE A 305 -41.49 -3.10 8.12
CA ILE A 305 -41.74 -1.67 8.38
C ILE A 305 -42.80 -1.49 9.47
N ARG A 306 -43.92 -2.23 9.40
CA ARG A 306 -44.97 -2.19 10.44
C ARG A 306 -44.51 -2.69 11.81
N ALA A 307 -43.43 -3.47 11.86
CA ALA A 307 -42.81 -3.95 13.09
C ALA A 307 -41.72 -2.99 13.64
N LEU A 308 -41.57 -1.79 13.08
CA LEU A 308 -40.82 -0.72 13.72
C LEU A 308 -41.55 -0.27 14.98
N ASP A 309 -40.85 -0.28 16.11
CA ASP A 309 -41.32 0.21 17.39
C ASP A 309 -40.27 1.22 17.90
N ILE A 310 -40.71 2.42 18.26
CA ILE A 310 -39.85 3.49 18.79
C ILE A 310 -39.09 3.02 20.04
N LYS A 311 -39.60 2.04 20.79
CA LYS A 311 -38.89 1.43 21.92
C LYS A 311 -37.56 0.79 21.51
N HIS A 312 -37.44 0.33 20.26
CA HIS A 312 -36.20 -0.24 19.74
C HIS A 312 -35.12 0.81 19.43
N LEU A 313 -35.41 2.12 19.55
CA LEU A 313 -34.37 3.15 19.63
C LEU A 313 -33.60 3.12 20.95
N GLY A 314 -34.07 2.36 21.94
CA GLY A 314 -33.38 2.14 23.21
C GLY A 314 -33.02 3.47 23.89
N PRO A 315 -31.73 3.76 24.15
CA PRO A 315 -31.32 5.00 24.79
C PRO A 315 -31.59 6.26 23.95
N TYR A 316 -31.87 6.14 22.65
CA TYR A 316 -32.13 7.29 21.77
C TYR A 316 -33.61 7.65 21.65
N LYS A 317 -34.51 6.84 22.23
CA LYS A 317 -35.97 6.96 22.05
C LYS A 317 -36.54 8.27 22.61
N ASP A 318 -35.95 8.80 23.68
CA ASP A 318 -36.45 9.98 24.41
C ASP A 318 -35.87 11.28 23.82
N GLY A 319 -35.28 11.21 22.63
CA GLY A 319 -34.75 12.37 21.90
C GLY A 319 -33.52 12.99 22.54
N ALA A 320 -32.75 12.23 23.31
CA ALA A 320 -31.45 12.63 23.79
C ALA A 320 -30.55 11.42 24.08
N TYR A 321 -29.24 11.62 24.06
CA TYR A 321 -28.29 10.64 24.59
C TYR A 321 -27.18 11.32 25.39
N THR A 322 -26.69 10.64 26.42
CA THR A 322 -25.58 11.13 27.23
C THR A 322 -24.27 10.47 26.80
N TYR A 323 -23.28 11.30 26.46
CA TYR A 323 -21.92 10.85 26.20
C TYR A 323 -20.93 11.80 26.90
N GLY A 324 -19.99 11.24 27.67
CA GLY A 324 -19.00 12.04 28.40
C GLY A 324 -19.61 13.07 29.36
N GLY A 325 -20.79 12.79 29.93
CA GLY A 325 -21.51 13.71 30.82
C GLY A 325 -22.28 14.84 30.13
N LYS A 326 -22.23 14.94 28.80
CA LYS A 326 -23.04 15.89 28.03
C LYS A 326 -24.26 15.18 27.44
N SER A 327 -25.43 15.79 27.60
CA SER A 327 -26.67 15.34 26.95
C SER A 327 -26.79 16.03 25.59
N ILE A 328 -26.85 15.24 24.52
CA ILE A 328 -27.05 15.70 23.15
C ILE A 328 -28.50 15.40 22.78
N LYS A 329 -29.22 16.39 22.26
CA LYS A 329 -30.58 16.21 21.75
C LYS A 329 -30.52 15.40 20.46
N LEU A 330 -31.47 14.50 20.27
CA LEU A 330 -31.64 13.71 19.05
C LEU A 330 -33.05 13.88 18.52
N GLU A 331 -33.15 14.37 17.30
CA GLU A 331 -34.39 14.43 16.55
C GLU A 331 -34.45 13.24 15.59
N LEU A 332 -35.50 12.43 15.72
CA LEU A 332 -35.75 11.34 14.78
C LEU A 332 -36.17 11.92 13.42
N ILE A 333 -35.38 11.65 12.39
CA ILE A 333 -35.67 12.08 11.02
C ILE A 333 -35.78 10.89 10.07
N PRO A 334 -36.58 11.00 9.00
CA PRO A 334 -36.60 10.04 7.90
C PRO A 334 -35.26 9.99 7.16
N LEU A 335 -34.95 8.85 6.53
CA LEU A 335 -33.72 8.68 5.76
C LEU A 335 -33.64 9.62 4.56
N GLN A 336 -34.76 9.97 3.94
CA GLN A 336 -34.80 10.88 2.79
C GLN A 336 -34.41 12.33 3.14
N GLU A 337 -34.51 12.73 4.41
CA GLU A 337 -34.17 14.08 4.88
C GLU A 337 -32.68 14.25 5.22
N LEU A 338 -31.90 13.17 5.14
CA LEU A 338 -30.46 13.19 5.38
C LEU A 338 -29.71 14.08 4.38
N ILE A 339 -28.89 14.97 4.93
CA ILE A 339 -27.94 15.81 4.18
C ILE A 339 -26.55 15.17 4.14
N LEU A 340 -25.71 15.59 3.19
CA LEU A 340 -24.33 15.10 3.06
C LEU A 340 -23.47 15.51 4.27
N GLY A 341 -22.56 14.64 4.68
CA GLY A 341 -21.71 14.84 5.85
C GLY A 341 -22.41 14.50 7.16
N LEU A 342 -21.98 15.15 8.25
CA LEU A 342 -22.45 14.87 9.60
C LEU A 342 -23.83 15.49 9.86
N ASN A 343 -24.82 14.68 10.19
CA ASN A 343 -26.15 15.11 10.58
C ASN A 343 -26.23 15.25 12.12
N MET A 344 -25.67 16.33 12.67
CA MET A 344 -25.62 16.56 14.13
C MET A 344 -27.00 16.61 14.77
N GLU A 345 -27.12 16.12 16.00
CA GLU A 345 -28.38 16.09 16.76
C GLU A 345 -29.55 15.36 16.07
N LYS A 346 -29.26 14.51 15.08
CA LYS A 346 -30.26 13.70 14.38
C LYS A 346 -30.09 12.22 14.70
N VAL A 347 -31.17 11.45 14.62
CA VAL A 347 -31.13 10.00 14.67
C VAL A 347 -31.99 9.42 13.55
N VAL A 348 -31.52 8.36 12.92
CA VAL A 348 -32.31 7.61 11.94
C VAL A 348 -32.62 6.22 12.47
N PHE A 349 -33.75 5.66 12.02
CA PHE A 349 -34.27 4.41 12.51
C PHE A 349 -34.89 3.59 11.39
N GLY A 350 -34.54 2.32 11.31
CA GLY A 350 -35.08 1.46 10.25
C GLY A 350 -34.91 -0.02 10.52
N LYS A 351 -35.34 -0.82 9.54
CA LYS A 351 -35.20 -2.28 9.50
C LYS A 351 -34.08 -2.69 8.56
N VAL A 352 -33.28 -3.66 9.00
CA VAL A 352 -32.29 -4.32 8.16
C VAL A 352 -33.02 -5.20 7.14
N VAL A 353 -32.73 -5.03 5.86
CA VAL A 353 -33.37 -5.80 4.77
C VAL A 353 -32.43 -6.78 4.08
N CYS A 354 -31.14 -6.51 4.05
CA CYS A 354 -30.10 -7.44 3.60
C CYS A 354 -28.74 -7.04 4.20
N TRP A 355 -27.76 -7.94 4.12
CA TRP A 355 -26.34 -7.64 4.34
C TRP A 355 -25.59 -7.87 3.03
N ILE A 356 -24.49 -7.16 2.84
CA ILE A 356 -23.66 -7.20 1.63
C ILE A 356 -22.28 -7.66 2.04
N GLN A 357 -21.76 -8.67 1.37
CA GLN A 357 -20.45 -9.22 1.64
C GLN A 357 -19.37 -8.40 0.94
N ASP A 358 -18.37 -7.94 1.70
CA ASP A 358 -17.10 -7.47 1.16
C ASP A 358 -16.04 -8.57 1.32
N SER A 359 -15.18 -8.75 0.32
CA SER A 359 -14.12 -9.77 0.33
C SER A 359 -13.10 -9.56 1.45
N ASP A 360 -12.82 -8.30 1.81
CA ASP A 360 -11.90 -7.92 2.89
C ASP A 360 -12.58 -7.93 4.27
N CYS A 361 -13.86 -8.33 4.36
CA CYS A 361 -14.69 -8.37 5.56
C CYS A 361 -14.93 -7.02 6.27
N VAL A 362 -14.34 -5.92 5.77
CA VAL A 362 -14.48 -4.57 6.31
C VAL A 362 -14.67 -3.57 5.15
N PRO A 363 -15.73 -2.75 5.19
CA PRO A 363 -16.75 -2.66 6.24
C PRO A 363 -17.77 -3.80 6.21
N PHE A 364 -18.42 -4.03 7.35
CA PHE A 364 -19.68 -4.79 7.35
C PHE A 364 -20.78 -3.89 6.78
N ALA A 365 -21.39 -4.30 5.68
CA ALA A 365 -22.40 -3.49 4.99
C ALA A 365 -23.79 -4.13 5.06
N PHE A 366 -24.81 -3.31 5.26
CA PHE A 366 -26.21 -3.75 5.23
C PHE A 366 -27.14 -2.66 4.72
N CYS A 367 -28.28 -3.03 4.17
CA CYS A 367 -29.30 -2.07 3.77
C CYS A 367 -30.32 -1.86 4.91
N LEU A 368 -30.64 -0.59 5.17
CA LEU A 368 -31.61 -0.14 6.14
C LEU A 368 -32.79 0.51 5.41
N VAL A 369 -34.01 0.14 5.80
CA VAL A 369 -35.25 0.74 5.28
C VAL A 369 -36.04 1.39 6.41
N ASP A 370 -36.46 2.64 6.23
CA ASP A 370 -37.27 3.38 7.20
C ASP A 370 -38.78 3.22 7.00
N GLU A 371 -39.57 3.94 7.79
CA GLU A 371 -41.03 3.93 7.70
C GLU A 371 -41.55 4.44 6.33
N GLN A 372 -40.80 5.33 5.68
CA GLN A 372 -41.14 5.92 4.39
C GLN A 372 -40.69 5.06 3.20
N LYS A 373 -40.17 3.84 3.47
CA LYS A 373 -39.63 2.90 2.46
C LYS A 373 -38.37 3.43 1.75
N THR A 374 -37.69 4.42 2.33
CA THR A 374 -36.40 4.85 1.80
C THR A 374 -35.36 3.80 2.18
N CYS A 375 -34.60 3.31 1.20
CA CYS A 375 -33.54 2.33 1.40
C CYS A 375 -32.17 3.02 1.33
N ILE A 376 -31.30 2.75 2.29
CA ILE A 376 -29.93 3.25 2.32
C ILE A 376 -28.96 2.14 2.72
N VAL A 377 -27.75 2.13 2.17
CA VAL A 377 -26.70 1.25 2.66
C VAL A 377 -26.01 1.88 3.87
N VAL A 378 -25.69 1.06 4.87
CA VAL A 378 -24.93 1.44 6.05
C VAL A 378 -23.64 0.63 6.05
N THR A 379 -22.50 1.30 6.13
CA THR A 379 -21.17 0.69 6.25
C THR A 379 -20.68 0.84 7.68
N VAL A 380 -20.40 -0.29 8.34
CA VAL A 380 -19.93 -0.33 9.73
C VAL A 380 -18.48 -0.79 9.78
N TYR A 381 -17.63 0.11 10.25
CA TYR A 381 -16.22 -0.15 10.49
C TYR A 381 -15.98 -0.60 11.92
N ASN A 382 -14.81 -1.20 12.14
CA ASN A 382 -14.37 -1.69 13.44
C ASN A 382 -15.32 -2.69 14.10
N LEU A 383 -16.03 -3.48 13.31
CA LEU A 383 -16.90 -4.54 13.80
C LEU A 383 -16.08 -5.82 14.01
N ALA A 384 -16.23 -6.45 15.18
CA ALA A 384 -15.56 -7.72 15.48
C ALA A 384 -16.05 -8.84 14.55
N LYS A 385 -15.13 -9.74 14.16
CA LYS A 385 -15.44 -10.86 13.26
C LYS A 385 -16.58 -11.72 13.81
N GLY A 386 -17.55 -12.05 12.95
CA GLY A 386 -18.74 -12.83 13.32
C GLY A 386 -19.81 -12.04 14.10
N ARG A 387 -19.63 -10.72 14.27
CA ARG A 387 -20.67 -9.81 14.76
C ARG A 387 -21.35 -9.09 13.59
N GLY A 388 -22.48 -8.46 13.88
CA GLY A 388 -23.26 -7.71 12.89
C GLY A 388 -24.74 -7.69 13.23
N VAL A 389 -25.53 -7.26 12.26
CA VAL A 389 -26.99 -7.25 12.33
C VAL A 389 -27.57 -8.28 11.36
N THR A 390 -28.80 -8.70 11.64
CA THR A 390 -29.53 -9.70 10.86
C THR A 390 -30.77 -9.09 10.22
N VAL A 391 -31.27 -9.72 9.16
CA VAL A 391 -32.47 -9.24 8.45
C VAL A 391 -33.67 -9.21 9.40
N GLY A 392 -34.31 -8.05 9.48
CA GLY A 392 -35.45 -7.78 10.36
C GLY A 392 -35.10 -7.09 11.68
N ASP A 393 -33.81 -6.97 12.01
CA ASP A 393 -33.36 -6.17 13.15
C ASP A 393 -33.77 -4.70 12.95
N SER A 394 -34.17 -4.06 14.04
CA SER A 394 -34.38 -2.62 14.15
C SER A 394 -33.07 -1.95 14.52
N VAL A 395 -32.58 -1.02 13.69
CA VAL A 395 -31.31 -0.33 13.93
C VAL A 395 -31.53 1.17 14.04
N GLY A 396 -31.05 1.75 15.14
CA GLY A 396 -30.97 3.19 15.36
C GLY A 396 -29.53 3.69 15.20
N ILE A 397 -29.34 4.75 14.42
CA ILE A 397 -28.02 5.34 14.14
C ILE A 397 -28.08 6.83 14.52
N PRO A 398 -27.39 7.25 15.60
CA PRO A 398 -27.31 8.65 16.00
C PRO A 398 -26.25 9.37 15.15
N GLU A 399 -26.49 10.65 14.92
CA GLU A 399 -25.62 11.58 14.21
C GLU A 399 -25.00 10.99 12.93
N PRO A 400 -25.82 10.47 12.00
CA PRO A 400 -25.33 9.71 10.85
C PRO A 400 -24.45 10.58 9.94
N PHE A 401 -23.31 10.02 9.53
CA PHE A 401 -22.41 10.62 8.55
C PHE A 401 -22.74 10.07 7.16
N VAL A 402 -23.15 10.94 6.25
CA VAL A 402 -23.69 10.54 4.94
C VAL A 402 -22.69 10.84 3.84
N ILE A 403 -22.44 9.84 3.00
CA ILE A 403 -21.59 9.95 1.81
C ILE A 403 -22.46 9.75 0.58
N HIS A 404 -22.16 10.45 -0.52
CA HIS A 404 -22.84 10.27 -1.80
C HIS A 404 -21.84 9.76 -2.83
N GLN A 405 -22.08 8.54 -3.29
CA GLN A 405 -21.34 7.93 -4.39
C GLN A 405 -22.03 8.30 -5.69
N LYS A 406 -21.36 9.09 -6.53
CA LYS A 406 -21.85 9.50 -7.85
C LYS A 406 -20.76 9.46 -8.89
N PHE A 407 -20.66 8.35 -9.62
CA PHE A 407 -19.66 8.16 -10.68
C PHE A 407 -20.03 7.01 -11.61
N SER A 408 -19.41 6.98 -12.79
CA SER A 408 -19.55 5.90 -13.76
C SER A 408 -18.23 5.15 -13.91
N TYR A 409 -18.27 3.82 -14.00
CA TYR A 409 -17.09 2.98 -14.19
C TYR A 409 -17.43 1.68 -14.94
N MET A 410 -16.68 1.38 -16.01
CA MET A 410 -16.87 0.20 -16.87
C MET A 410 -18.34 -0.07 -17.25
N ASN A 411 -19.05 0.97 -17.72
CA ASN A 411 -20.47 0.94 -18.08
C ASN A 411 -21.45 0.68 -16.92
N ASN A 412 -21.05 0.93 -15.68
CA ASN A 412 -21.93 0.91 -14.51
C ASN A 412 -22.01 2.32 -13.94
N ASP A 413 -23.24 2.78 -13.69
CA ASP A 413 -23.51 4.06 -13.04
C ASP A 413 -23.84 3.81 -11.57
N PHE A 414 -23.07 4.44 -10.69
CA PHE A 414 -23.30 4.44 -9.25
C PHE A 414 -23.85 5.81 -8.85
N ASP A 415 -25.08 5.85 -8.35
CA ASP A 415 -25.70 7.04 -7.76
C ASP A 415 -26.50 6.60 -6.53
N TYR A 416 -25.85 6.65 -5.36
CA TYR A 416 -26.47 6.27 -4.09
C TYR A 416 -25.85 7.00 -2.89
N LYS A 417 -26.67 7.22 -1.86
CA LYS A 417 -26.19 7.68 -0.55
C LYS A 417 -25.89 6.48 0.35
N SER A 418 -24.88 6.61 1.21
CA SER A 418 -24.55 5.66 2.27
C SER A 418 -24.46 6.35 3.63
N ILE A 419 -24.65 5.61 4.72
CA ILE A 419 -24.32 6.05 6.07
C ILE A 419 -23.04 5.33 6.51
N ARG A 420 -21.99 6.09 6.78
CA ARG A 420 -20.74 5.57 7.30
C ARG A 420 -20.76 5.59 8.83
N VAL A 421 -20.51 4.45 9.44
CA VAL A 421 -20.46 4.26 10.89
C VAL A 421 -19.06 3.79 11.29
N GLU A 422 -18.28 4.66 11.93
CA GLU A 422 -16.88 4.38 12.28
C GLU A 422 -16.71 3.32 13.38
N THR A 423 -17.70 3.19 14.25
CA THR A 423 -17.67 2.22 15.34
C THR A 423 -19.06 1.64 15.61
N PRO A 424 -19.19 0.33 15.82
CA PRO A 424 -20.48 -0.29 16.07
C PRO A 424 -21.12 0.18 17.39
N ILE A 425 -20.35 0.72 18.34
CA ILE A 425 -20.84 1.09 19.69
C ILE A 425 -21.89 2.21 19.67
N VAL A 426 -21.98 2.98 18.58
CA VAL A 426 -23.02 4.00 18.45
C VAL A 426 -24.37 3.41 18.05
N LEU A 427 -24.37 2.20 17.48
CA LEU A 427 -25.58 1.54 17.01
C LEU A 427 -26.44 1.06 18.18
N VAL A 428 -27.76 1.18 17.99
CA VAL A 428 -28.74 0.49 18.82
C VAL A 428 -29.43 -0.55 17.95
N VAL A 429 -29.41 -1.80 18.39
CA VAL A 429 -30.02 -2.94 17.69
C VAL A 429 -31.12 -3.53 18.58
N ASN A 430 -32.36 -3.52 18.10
CA ASN A 430 -33.54 -4.02 18.82
C ASN A 430 -33.66 -3.47 20.26
N GLY A 431 -33.42 -2.16 20.42
CA GLY A 431 -33.50 -1.46 21.71
C GLY A 431 -32.25 -1.58 22.59
N ARG A 432 -31.24 -2.35 22.18
CA ARG A 432 -29.99 -2.53 22.93
C ARG A 432 -28.84 -1.80 22.24
N LYS A 433 -28.18 -0.90 22.96
CA LYS A 433 -26.96 -0.25 22.48
C LYS A 433 -25.82 -1.28 22.43
N LEU A 434 -25.10 -1.32 21.32
CA LEU A 434 -23.96 -2.23 21.18
C LEU A 434 -22.82 -1.81 22.10
N GLY A 435 -22.21 -2.78 22.78
CA GLY A 435 -21.09 -2.55 23.69
C GLY A 435 -19.74 -2.69 23.01
N ARG A 436 -18.67 -2.44 23.78
CA ARG A 436 -17.27 -2.50 23.30
C ARG A 436 -16.86 -3.90 22.83
N GLU A 437 -17.53 -4.94 23.30
CA GLU A 437 -17.32 -6.33 22.88
C GLU A 437 -17.70 -6.60 21.42
N GLN A 438 -18.43 -5.69 20.78
CA GLN A 438 -18.74 -5.74 19.35
C GLN A 438 -17.65 -5.07 18.49
N GLN A 439 -16.72 -4.35 19.11
CA GLN A 439 -15.71 -3.55 18.41
C GLN A 439 -14.37 -4.28 18.31
N ALA A 440 -13.78 -4.29 17.13
CA ALA A 440 -12.40 -4.70 16.90
C ALA A 440 -11.79 -3.83 15.80
N SER A 441 -10.53 -3.42 15.93
CA SER A 441 -9.86 -2.63 14.88
C SER A 441 -9.83 -3.40 13.56
N ALA A 442 -10.11 -2.72 12.44
CA ALA A 442 -9.86 -3.29 11.13
C ALA A 442 -8.36 -3.54 10.96
N ASN A 443 -7.98 -4.78 10.71
CA ASN A 443 -6.60 -5.16 10.45
C ASN A 443 -6.39 -5.26 8.94
N LEU A 444 -5.40 -4.55 8.42
CA LEU A 444 -4.88 -4.86 7.10
C LEU A 444 -3.92 -6.05 7.25
N HIS A 445 -4.16 -7.13 6.50
CA HIS A 445 -3.09 -8.08 6.25
C HIS A 445 -2.05 -7.35 5.42
N THR A 446 -0.82 -7.27 5.91
CA THR A 446 0.30 -6.72 5.13
C THR A 446 0.51 -7.66 3.95
N PHE A 447 0.01 -7.28 2.77
CA PHE A 447 0.20 -8.07 1.56
C PHE A 447 1.69 -8.09 1.23
N LYS A 448 2.28 -9.27 1.14
CA LYS A 448 3.51 -9.45 0.37
C LYS A 448 3.11 -9.54 -1.09
N LYS A 449 3.91 -8.99 -2.01
CA LYS A 449 3.68 -9.16 -3.47
C LYS A 449 3.67 -10.64 -3.90
N THR A 450 4.17 -11.53 -3.05
CA THR A 450 4.19 -12.99 -3.24
C THR A 450 3.00 -13.73 -2.62
N ASP A 451 2.08 -13.02 -1.96
CA ASP A 451 0.75 -13.55 -1.55
C ASP A 451 -0.29 -13.22 -2.63
#